data_AF-A0A9D4RWL4-F1
#
_entry.id   AF-A0A9D4RWL4-F1
#
_cell.length_a   1.000
_cell.length_b   1.000
_cell.length_c   1.000
_cell.angle_alpha   90.00
_cell.angle_beta   90.00
_cell.angle_gamma   90.00
#
_symmetry.space_group_name_H-M   'P 1'
#
loop_
_entity.id
_entity.type
_entity.pdbx_description
1 polymer ?
#
loop_
_entity_poly.entity_id
_entity_poly.type
_entity_poly.pdbx_seq_one_letter_code
_entity_poly.pdbx_strand_id
1 'polypeptide(L)' 'MKRPDFVSDWLYLSVQTGKDLLKAPHGLGQVPVLVQVQATPPDGPNKDFVFNGMGGYERLSNAARTTC' A
#
# COMPACT_ATOMS: atom_id res chain seq x y z
N MET A 1 -13.95 -14.51 14.11
CA MET A 1 -13.04 -13.88 13.11
C MET A 1 -13.47 -12.45 12.91
N LYS A 2 -12.56 -11.47 12.97
CA LYS A 2 -12.86 -10.10 12.57
C LYS A 2 -12.84 -10.02 11.04
N ARG A 3 -13.90 -9.49 10.43
CA ARG A 3 -13.96 -9.16 9.00
C ARG A 3 -13.34 -7.78 8.80
N PRO A 4 -12.51 -7.53 7.77
CA PRO A 4 -12.01 -6.20 7.48
C PRO A 4 -13.17 -5.28 7.02
N ASP A 5 -13.12 -4.02 7.42
CA ASP A 5 -14.10 -3.00 7.03
C ASP A 5 -14.00 -2.63 5.54
N PHE A 6 -12.86 -2.91 4.91
CA PHE A 6 -12.60 -2.68 3.49
C PHE A 6 -11.64 -3.75 2.93
N VAL A 7 -11.90 -4.20 1.70
CA VAL A 7 -11.01 -5.05 0.91
C VAL A 7 -10.99 -4.47 -0.50
N SER A 8 -9.80 -4.18 -1.03
CA SER A 8 -9.65 -3.75 -2.42
C SER A 8 -9.60 -4.95 -3.37
N ASP A 9 -9.84 -4.69 -4.65
CA ASP A 9 -9.33 -5.57 -5.71
C ASP A 9 -7.80 -5.52 -5.79
N TRP A 10 -7.20 -6.41 -6.58
CA TRP A 10 -5.77 -6.37 -6.88
C TRP A 10 -5.43 -5.13 -7.71
N LEU A 11 -4.47 -4.35 -7.22
CA LEU A 11 -3.99 -3.14 -7.89
C LEU A 11 -2.61 -3.41 -8.51
N TYR A 12 -2.39 -2.89 -9.71
CA TYR A 12 -1.10 -3.04 -10.40
C TYR A 12 -0.12 -1.96 -9.95
N LEU A 13 1.09 -2.39 -9.56
CA LEU A 13 2.22 -1.51 -9.24
C LEU A 13 3.42 -1.93 -10.08
N SER A 14 4.03 -0.96 -10.77
CA SER A 14 5.28 -1.16 -11.51
C SER A 14 6.25 -0.03 -11.20
N VAL A 15 7.42 -0.39 -10.70
CA VAL A 15 8.41 0.53 -10.12
C VAL A 15 9.47 0.95 -11.15
N GLN A 16 9.54 0.28 -12.32
CA GLN A 16 10.59 0.49 -13.33
C GLN A 16 10.60 1.89 -13.98
N THR A 17 9.53 2.70 -13.80
CA THR A 17 9.41 4.04 -14.38
C THR A 17 9.20 5.16 -13.35
N GLY A 18 9.51 4.90 -12.06
CA GLY A 18 9.57 5.94 -11.03
C GLY A 18 8.29 6.14 -10.20
N LYS A 19 7.37 5.18 -10.19
CA LYS A 19 6.25 5.14 -9.23
C LYS A 19 6.47 3.99 -8.26
N ASP A 20 7.09 4.30 -7.13
CA ASP A 20 7.26 3.42 -5.96
C ASP A 20 6.06 3.49 -5.00
N LEU A 21 5.14 4.44 -5.20
CA LEU A 21 3.99 4.70 -4.36
C LEU A 21 2.67 4.49 -5.10
N LEU A 22 1.77 3.73 -4.48
CA LEU A 22 0.38 3.56 -4.89
C LEU A 22 -0.57 4.05 -3.79
N LYS A 23 -1.53 4.90 -4.15
CA LYS A 23 -2.59 5.33 -3.23
C LYS A 23 -3.86 4.53 -3.52
N ALA A 24 -4.38 3.83 -2.50
CA ALA A 24 -5.61 3.05 -2.59
C ALA A 24 -6.75 3.76 -1.82
N PRO A 25 -7.80 4.26 -2.49
CA PRO A 25 -8.96 4.80 -1.81
C PRO A 25 -9.80 3.68 -1.18
N HIS A 26 -10.21 3.86 0.07
CA HIS A 26 -11.00 2.86 0.83
C HIS A 26 -12.37 3.35 1.31
N GLY A 27 -12.66 4.65 1.21
CA GLY A 27 -14.01 5.20 1.49
C GLY A 27 -14.45 5.18 2.96
N LEU A 28 -13.57 4.84 3.91
CA LEU A 28 -13.94 4.72 5.34
C LEU A 28 -14.12 6.06 6.05
N GLY A 29 -13.84 7.19 5.39
CA GLY A 29 -13.96 8.54 5.98
C GLY A 29 -12.95 8.88 7.09
N GLN A 30 -12.09 7.93 7.46
CA GLN A 30 -11.07 8.06 8.52
C GLN A 30 -9.82 7.24 8.18
N VAL A 31 -8.70 7.54 8.83
CA VAL A 31 -7.46 6.77 8.68
C VAL A 31 -7.65 5.38 9.32
N PRO A 32 -7.34 4.27 8.60
CA PRO A 32 -7.42 2.93 9.19
C PRO A 32 -6.41 2.74 10.32
N VAL A 33 -6.83 2.08 11.41
CA VAL A 33 -5.96 1.76 12.55
C VAL A 33 -5.01 0.59 12.24
N LEU A 34 -5.45 -0.33 11.39
CA LEU A 34 -4.69 -1.50 10.94
C LEU A 34 -4.96 -1.73 9.46
N VAL A 35 -3.90 -2.02 8.71
CA VAL A 35 -3.98 -2.39 7.28
C VAL A 35 -3.13 -3.64 7.09
N GLN A 36 -3.66 -4.62 6.37
CA GLN A 36 -2.90 -5.74 5.83
C GLN A 36 -2.68 -5.50 4.34
N VAL A 37 -1.42 -5.44 3.92
CA VAL A 37 -1.05 -5.30 2.51
C VAL A 37 -0.59 -6.66 2.00
N GLN A 38 -1.02 -7.02 0.80
CA GLN A 38 -0.61 -8.25 0.12
C GLN A 38 -0.12 -7.90 -1.29
N ALA A 39 0.93 -8.57 -1.73
CA ALA A 39 1.47 -8.44 -3.07
C ALA A 39 1.64 -9.82 -3.70
N THR A 40 1.34 -9.92 -5.00
CA THR A 40 1.59 -11.11 -5.81
C THR A 40 2.15 -10.68 -7.16
N PRO A 41 3.15 -11.38 -7.71
CA PRO A 41 3.56 -11.18 -9.09
C PRO A 41 2.40 -11.47 -10.04
N PRO A 42 2.22 -10.67 -11.12
CA PRO A 42 1.21 -10.97 -12.13
C PRO A 42 1.56 -12.21 -12.95
N ASP A 43 2.86 -12.54 -13.07
CA ASP A 43 3.38 -13.68 -13.82
C ASP A 43 4.70 -14.22 -13.22
N GLY A 44 5.28 -15.22 -13.91
CA GLY A 44 6.57 -15.79 -13.55
C GLY A 44 6.53 -16.86 -12.45
N PRO A 45 7.71 -17.26 -11.93
CA PRO A 45 7.85 -18.42 -11.04
C PRO A 45 7.08 -18.32 -9.72
N ASN A 46 6.78 -17.11 -9.26
CA ASN A 46 6.14 -16.83 -7.97
C ASN A 46 4.69 -16.35 -8.11
N LYS A 47 4.07 -16.48 -9.30
CA LYS A 47 2.71 -15.97 -9.58
C LYS A 47 1.61 -16.48 -8.64
N ASP A 48 1.83 -17.64 -8.01
CA ASP A 48 0.87 -18.28 -7.10
C ASP A 48 1.20 -17.99 -5.62
N PHE A 49 2.20 -17.14 -5.34
CA PHE A 49 2.63 -16.81 -3.99
C PHE A 49 2.18 -15.41 -3.58
N VAL A 50 1.57 -15.31 -2.39
CA VAL A 50 1.16 -14.05 -1.79
C VAL A 50 2.14 -13.62 -0.70
N PHE A 51 2.79 -12.49 -0.90
CA PHE A 51 3.68 -11.86 0.05
C PHE A 51 2.89 -10.88 0.93
N ASN A 52 2.97 -11.03 2.26
CA ASN A 52 2.43 -10.04 3.17
C ASN A 52 3.41 -8.87 3.29
N GLY A 53 2.91 -7.65 3.09
CA GLY A 53 3.68 -6.42 3.31
C GLY A 53 3.99 -6.26 4.79
N MET A 54 5.24 -5.88 5.10
CA MET A 54 5.61 -5.43 6.43
C MET A 54 5.52 -3.90 6.46
N GLY A 55 4.82 -3.37 7.46
CA GLY A 55 4.77 -1.92 7.65
C GLY A 55 6.17 -1.37 7.92
N GLY A 56 6.63 -0.47 7.06
CA GLY A 56 7.78 0.38 7.34
C GLY A 56 7.29 1.75 7.80
N TYR A 57 7.98 2.36 8.76
CA TYR A 57 7.84 3.79 9.01
C TYR A 57 9.00 4.48 8.28
N GLU A 58 8.70 5.23 7.23
CA GLU A 58 9.63 6.26 6.78
C GLU A 58 9.30 7.54 7.53
N ARG A 59 10.31 8.09 8.22
CA ARG A 59 10.19 9.41 8.81
C ARG A 59 10.21 10.39 7.64
N LEU A 60 9.03 10.81 7.17
CA LEU A 60 8.92 11.96 6.29
C LEU A 60 9.51 13.14 7.06
N SER A 61 10.76 13.51 6.77
CA SER A 61 11.32 14.75 7.29
C SER A 61 10.49 15.86 6.65
N ASN A 62 9.66 16.53 7.45
CA ASN A 62 8.98 17.75 7.04
C ASN A 62 10.02 18.83 6.71
N ALA A 63 10.55 18.80 5.48
CA ALA A 63 11.08 19.97 4.79
C ALA A 63 9.92 20.66 4.06
N ALA A 64 8.77 20.84 4.73
CA ALA A 64 7.76 21.78 4.30
C ALA A 64 8.20 23.15 4.82
N ARG A 65 8.84 23.90 3.91
CA ARG A 65 9.20 25.30 4.06
C ARG A 65 8.05 26.09 4.68
N THR A 66 8.27 26.66 5.86
CA THR A 66 7.54 27.82 6.31
C THR A 66 7.94 28.99 5.42
N THR A 67 7.06 29.38 4.51
CA THR A 67 7.13 30.68 3.84
C THR A 67 5.71 31.21 3.75
N CYS A 68 5.36 32.05 4.72
CA CYS A 68 4.61 33.30 4.59
C CYS A 68 4.78 34.02 5.93
#